data_AF-A0A662HUB2-F1
#
_entry.id   AF-A0A662HUB2-F1
#
_cell.length_a   1.000
_cell.length_b   1.000
_cell.length_c   1.000
_cell.angle_alpha   90.00
_cell.angle_beta   90.00
_cell.angle_gamma   90.00
#
_symmetry.space_group_name_H-M   'P 1'
#
loop_
_entity.id
_entity.type
_entity.pdbx_description
1 polymer ?
#
loop_
_entity_poly.entity_id
_entity_poly.type
_entity_poly.pdbx_seq_one_letter_code
_entity_poly.pdbx_strand_id
1 'polypeptide(L)' 'MVKTDLPAIEGGRPVRDSSLSAWPKFTQREKELILQVLESGRLVSTLGRMTREFEEKFARF' A
#
# COMPACT_ATOMS: atom_id res chain seq x y z
N MET A 1 -31.30 -2.71 -23.40
CA MET A 1 -30.55 -3.98 -23.27
C MET A 1 -29.07 -3.65 -23.28
N VAL A 2 -28.32 -4.08 -22.26
CA VAL A 2 -26.86 -3.97 -22.28
C VAL A 2 -26.33 -5.05 -23.24
N LYS A 3 -25.61 -4.64 -24.28
CA LYS A 3 -25.07 -5.59 -25.27
C LYS A 3 -23.89 -6.34 -24.65
N THR A 4 -23.96 -7.67 -24.62
CA THR A 4 -22.96 -8.53 -23.98
C THR A 4 -21.82 -8.92 -24.95
N ASP A 5 -22.04 -8.75 -26.26
CA ASP A 5 -21.10 -9.18 -27.31
C ASP A 5 -20.13 -8.09 -27.76
N LEU A 6 -20.21 -6.88 -27.18
CA LEU A 6 -19.30 -5.78 -27.51
C LEU A 6 -18.22 -5.63 -26.43
N PRO A 7 -16.98 -5.26 -26.78
CA PRO A 7 -16.00 -4.79 -25.83
C PRO A 7 -16.55 -3.62 -25.00
N ALA A 8 -16.12 -3.52 -23.74
CA ALA A 8 -16.56 -2.42 -22.85
C ALA A 8 -16.17 -1.02 -23.38
N ILE A 9 -15.04 -0.92 -24.09
CA ILE A 9 -14.60 0.31 -24.75
C ILE A 9 -15.52 0.72 -25.93
N GLU A 10 -16.30 -0.22 -26.46
CA GLU A 10 -17.30 -0.01 -27.52
C GLU A 10 -18.74 0.03 -26.98
N GLY A 11 -18.92 0.12 -25.65
CA GLY A 11 -20.24 0.24 -25.00
C GLY A 11 -20.89 -1.08 -24.58
N GLY A 12 -20.16 -2.19 -24.59
CA GLY A 12 -20.61 -3.44 -23.98
C GLY A 12 -20.46 -3.49 -22.46
N ARG A 13 -20.97 -4.55 -21.82
CA ARG A 13 -20.85 -4.73 -20.36
C ARG A 13 -19.39 -5.00 -19.97
N PRO A 14 -18.80 -4.24 -19.02
CA PRO A 14 -17.51 -4.58 -18.45
C PRO A 14 -17.49 -6.01 -17.89
N VAL A 15 -16.41 -6.75 -18.18
CA VAL A 15 -16.20 -8.11 -17.63
C VAL A 15 -16.01 -8.05 -16.11
N ARG A 16 -15.48 -6.93 -15.60
CA ARG A 16 -15.32 -6.66 -14.17
C ARG A 16 -16.26 -5.55 -13.75
N ASP A 17 -17.12 -5.84 -12.78
CA ASP A 17 -18.05 -4.86 -12.19
C ASP A 17 -17.35 -3.94 -11.16
N SER A 18 -16.15 -4.28 -10.71
CA SER A 18 -15.36 -3.51 -9.74
C SER A 18 -13.94 -3.28 -10.23
N SER A 19 -13.32 -2.20 -9.73
CA SER A 19 -11.89 -1.95 -9.93
C SER A 19 -11.03 -3.06 -9.30
N LEU A 20 -9.80 -3.19 -9.81
CA LEU A 20 -8.79 -4.03 -9.15
C LEU A 20 -8.52 -3.46 -7.75
N SER A 21 -8.37 -4.35 -6.77
CA SER A 21 -8.00 -3.95 -5.41
C SER A 21 -6.66 -3.21 -5.44
N ALA A 22 -6.63 -1.99 -4.88
CA ALA A 22 -5.40 -1.25 -4.69
C ALA A 22 -4.56 -1.91 -3.59
N TRP A 23 -3.30 -2.21 -3.93
CA TRP A 23 -2.29 -2.71 -3.02
C TRP A 23 -1.04 -1.82 -3.10
N PRO A 24 -0.30 -1.64 -2.00
CA PRO A 24 -0.50 -2.25 -0.67
C PRO A 24 -1.67 -1.64 0.11
N LYS A 25 -2.18 -2.38 1.10
CA LYS A 25 -3.11 -1.86 2.10
C LYS A 25 -2.35 -1.59 3.39
N PHE A 26 -2.36 -0.35 3.84
CA PHE A 26 -1.73 0.04 5.10
C PHE A 26 -2.71 -0.07 6.26
N THR A 27 -2.28 -0.78 7.29
CA THR A 27 -2.93 -0.88 8.59
C THR A 27 -2.79 0.43 9.36
N GLN A 28 -3.63 0.62 10.39
CA GLN A 28 -3.50 1.76 11.29
C GLN A 28 -2.15 1.76 12.01
N ARG A 29 -1.64 0.57 12.36
CA ARG A 29 -0.34 0.41 13.02
C ARG A 29 0.82 0.93 12.18
N GLU A 30 0.81 0.64 10.88
CA GLU A 30 1.85 1.12 9.97
C GLU A 30 1.84 2.65 9.87
N LYS A 31 0.65 3.27 9.83
CA LYS A 31 0.51 4.73 9.82
C LYS A 31 1.07 5.36 11.09
N GLU A 32 0.78 4.78 12.26
CA GLU A 32 1.31 5.25 13.54
C GLU A 32 2.84 5.19 13.59
N LEU A 33 3.45 4.13 13.07
CA LEU A 33 4.91 4.02 13.02
C LEU A 33 5.53 5.10 12.12
N ILE A 34 4.90 5.43 11.00
CA ILE A 34 5.35 6.53 10.15
C ILE A 34 5.23 7.88 10.88
N LEU A 35 4.10 8.14 11.55
CA LEU A 35 3.91 9.36 12.33
C LEU A 35 4.98 9.50 13.42
N GLN A 36 5.32 8.43 14.14
CA GLN A 36 6.40 8.44 15.14
C GLN A 36 7.75 8.82 14.54
N VAL A 37 8.07 8.35 13.32
CA VAL A 37 9.31 8.74 12.63
C VAL A 37 9.28 10.22 12.27
N LEU A 38 8.16 10.72 11.75
CA LEU A 38 8.00 12.13 11.40
C LEU A 38 8.12 13.04 12.62
N GLU A 39 7.42 12.72 13.71
CA GLU A 39 7.48 13.45 14.98
C GLU A 39 8.87 13.45 15.60
N SER A 40 9.66 12.39 15.38
CA SER A 40 11.04 12.32 15.87
C SER A 40 11.99 13.29 15.16
N GLY A 41 11.66 13.75 13.95
CA GLY A 41 12.54 14.53 13.08
C GLY A 41 13.78 13.77 12.57
N ARG A 42 13.97 12.50 12.93
CA ARG A 42 15.14 11.67 12.58
C ARG A 42 14.82 10.80 11.37
N LEU A 43 14.80 11.44 10.20
CA LEU A 43 14.35 10.81 8.95
C LEU A 43 15.45 10.03 8.21
N VAL A 44 16.72 10.23 8.59
CA VAL A 44 17.87 9.54 7.99
C VAL A 44 18.20 8.30 8.82
N SER A 45 18.45 7.16 8.16
CA SER A 45 18.70 5.87 8.82
C SER A 45 19.91 5.86 9.77
N THR A 46 20.89 6.74 9.54
CA THR A 46 22.05 6.91 10.43
C THR A 46 21.73 7.67 11.71
N LEU A 47 20.63 8.43 11.75
CA LEU A 47 20.18 9.21 12.89
C LEU A 47 18.95 8.61 13.58
N GLY A 48 18.08 7.94 12.82
CA GLY A 48 16.86 7.32 13.29
C GLY A 48 17.05 5.85 13.67
N ARG A 49 16.21 5.35 14.59
CA ARG A 49 16.32 3.97 15.10
C ARG A 49 15.56 2.91 14.28
N MET A 50 14.52 3.32 13.54
CA MET A 50 13.57 2.38 12.92
C MET A 50 14.23 1.45 11.88
N THR A 51 15.16 1.95 11.07
CA THR A 51 15.86 1.12 10.07
C THR A 51 16.67 0.02 10.74
N ARG A 52 17.49 0.36 11.74
CA ARG A 52 18.27 -0.62 12.49
C ARG A 52 17.40 -1.64 13.21
N GLU A 53 16.31 -1.21 13.84
CA GLU A 53 15.36 -2.13 14.48
C GLU A 53 14.71 -3.10 13.49
N PHE A 54 14.38 -2.62 12.28
CA PHE A 54 13.88 -3.47 11.21
C PHE A 54 14.94 -4.48 10.80
N GLU A 55 16.17 -4.04 10.51
CA GLU A 55 17.28 -4.92 10.10
C GLU A 55 17.55 -6.01 11.14
N GLU A 56 17.64 -5.65 12.42
CA GLU A 56 17.86 -6.60 13.52
C GLU A 56 16.72 -7.61 13.67
N LYS A 57 15.45 -7.17 13.48
CA LYS A 57 14.30 -8.08 13.54
C LYS A 57 14.26 -8.98 12.32
N PHE A 58 14.47 -8.42 11.14
CA PHE A 58 14.45 -9.17 9.88
C PHE A 58 15.55 -10.23 9.84
N ALA A 59 16.75 -9.90 10.30
CA ALA A 59 17.88 -10.85 10.36
C ALA A 59 17.70 -11.99 11.38
N ARG A 60 16.76 -11.87 12.32
CA ARG A 60 16.43 -12.93 13.29
C ARG A 60 15.37 -13.91 12.78
N PHE A 61 14.64 -13.56 11.73
CA PHE A 61 13.70 -14.44 11.04
C PHE A 61 14.43 -15.28 9.99
#